data_AF-A0A5C3EZ88-F1
#
_entry.id   AF-A0A5C3EZ88-F1
#
_cell.length_a   1.000
_cell.length_b   1.000
_cell.length_c   1.000
_cell.angle_alpha   90.00
_cell.angle_beta   90.00
_cell.angle_gamma   90.00
#
_symmetry.space_group_name_H-M   'P 1'
#
loop_
_entity.id
_entity.type
_entity.pdbx_description
1 polymer ?
#
loop_
_entity_poly.entity_id
_entity_poly.type
_entity_poly.pdbx_seq_one_letter_code
_entity_poly.pdbx_strand_id
1 'polypeptide(L)'
;MEAASIARKSKLEALRKRKADEAAGLVDASANDDGDGRDVGLIVKRHFRNYDPQTGQVRRFGGPKDLKDTVEEAVRGLQEQTIALDDLKRAEELDLTNIAPKRANWDLKRDMERRLQKLQRRDKEAILILIRQRIQAQQKAATGSSTSSVQADLTAATAEMAATATADVDAADLSDSDDE
;
A
#
# COMPACT_ATOMS: atom_id res chain seq x y z
N MET A 1 -56.02 -1.79 34.68
CA MET A 1 -56.22 -0.85 33.55
C MET A 1 -55.50 0.49 33.73
N GLU A 2 -55.20 0.92 34.95
CA GLU A 2 -54.60 2.24 35.24
C GLU A 2 -53.12 2.35 34.81
N ALA A 3 -52.36 1.26 34.79
CA ALA A 3 -50.95 1.28 34.38
C ALA A 3 -50.75 1.68 32.90
N ALA A 4 -51.62 1.22 31.99
CA ALA A 4 -51.52 1.53 30.56
C ALA A 4 -51.88 2.99 30.24
N SER A 5 -52.82 3.59 30.99
CA SER A 5 -53.17 4.99 30.83
C SER A 5 -52.06 5.92 31.33
N ILE A 6 -51.39 5.56 32.43
CA ILE A 6 -50.23 6.29 32.95
C ILE A 6 -49.06 6.23 31.95
N ALA A 7 -48.75 5.06 31.39
CA ALA A 7 -47.67 4.92 30.39
C ALA A 7 -47.93 5.70 29.08
N ARG A 8 -49.19 5.76 28.63
CA ARG A 8 -49.56 6.58 27.47
C ARG A 8 -49.44 8.08 27.77
N LYS A 9 -49.86 8.49 28.96
CA LYS A 9 -49.79 9.89 29.39
C LYS A 9 -48.35 10.37 29.47
N SER A 10 -47.45 9.59 30.09
CA SER A 10 -46.02 9.94 30.18
C SER A 10 -45.36 10.01 28.79
N LYS A 11 -45.68 9.08 27.88
CA LYS A 11 -45.18 9.11 26.49
C LYS A 11 -45.65 10.35 25.72
N LEU A 12 -46.92 10.74 25.88
CA LEU A 12 -47.46 11.94 25.23
C LEU A 12 -46.86 13.23 25.79
N GLU A 13 -46.59 13.28 27.09
CA GLU A 13 -45.88 14.40 27.72
C GLU A 13 -44.44 14.51 27.20
N ALA A 14 -43.73 13.39 27.03
CA ALA A 14 -42.40 13.38 26.43
C ALA A 14 -42.39 13.87 24.96
N LEU A 15 -43.36 13.44 24.15
CA LEU A 15 -43.49 13.91 22.76
C LEU A 15 -43.86 15.41 22.67
N ARG A 16 -44.68 15.91 23.60
CA ARG A 16 -45.01 17.34 23.66
C ARG A 16 -43.81 18.19 24.06
N LYS A 17 -42.99 17.74 25.02
CA LYS A 17 -41.73 18.40 25.39
C LYS A 17 -40.78 18.48 24.21
N ARG A 18 -40.50 17.34 23.54
CA ARG A 18 -39.65 17.30 22.34
C ARG A 18 -40.13 18.24 21.22
N LYS A 19 -41.45 18.33 20.99
CA LYS A 19 -42.03 19.25 20.00
C LYS A 19 -41.86 20.73 20.42
N ALA A 20 -41.96 21.03 21.70
CA ALA A 20 -41.73 22.37 22.22
C ALA A 20 -40.24 22.77 22.10
N ASP A 21 -39.32 21.85 22.39
CA ASP A 21 -37.88 22.06 22.26
C ASP A 21 -37.45 22.24 20.79
N GLU A 22 -38.08 21.50 19.85
CA GLU A 22 -37.91 21.68 18.40
C GLU A 22 -38.43 23.06 17.93
N ALA A 23 -39.59 23.49 18.44
CA ALA A 23 -40.18 24.79 18.10
C ALA A 23 -39.41 25.99 18.70
N ALA A 24 -38.78 25.78 19.87
CA ALA A 24 -37.92 26.77 20.52
C ALA A 24 -36.49 26.80 19.94
N GLY A 25 -36.16 25.92 18.99
CA GLY A 25 -34.85 25.86 18.34
C GLY A 25 -33.71 25.44 19.28
N LEU A 26 -34.02 24.86 20.44
CA LEU A 26 -33.04 24.50 21.48
C LEU A 26 -32.39 23.12 21.23
N VAL A 27 -32.88 22.37 20.25
CA VAL A 27 -32.26 21.10 19.82
C VAL A 27 -31.11 21.41 18.87
N ASP A 28 -29.97 21.75 19.47
CA ASP A 28 -28.69 21.88 18.79
C ASP A 28 -28.23 20.52 18.28
N ALA A 29 -27.85 20.46 17.01
CA ALA A 29 -27.44 19.25 16.29
C ALA A 29 -25.95 18.91 16.51
N SER A 30 -25.33 19.48 17.54
CA SER A 30 -23.89 19.35 17.82
C SER A 30 -23.57 18.55 19.10
N ALA A 31 -24.57 17.92 19.72
CA ALA A 31 -24.31 16.89 20.73
C ALA A 31 -23.95 15.58 20.02
N ASN A 32 -22.65 15.32 19.95
CA ASN A 32 -21.96 14.15 19.44
C ASN A 32 -22.81 12.89 19.16
N ASP A 33 -22.75 12.55 17.88
CA ASP A 33 -23.16 11.39 17.10
C ASP A 33 -22.51 10.08 17.60
N ASP A 34 -23.10 9.40 18.58
CA ASP A 34 -22.76 8.00 18.91
C ASP A 34 -23.95 7.26 19.54
N GLY A 35 -25.11 7.31 18.88
CA GLY A 35 -26.32 6.60 19.31
C GLY A 35 -27.12 6.07 18.11
N ASP A 36 -27.19 4.75 18.03
CA ASP A 36 -27.87 3.85 17.09
C ASP A 36 -29.41 3.95 17.12
N GLY A 37 -29.93 5.18 17.14
CA GLY A 37 -31.34 5.53 17.10
C GLY A 37 -31.62 6.73 16.19
N ARG A 38 -31.03 6.74 14.98
CA ARG A 38 -31.28 7.81 14.00
C ARG A 38 -32.75 7.81 13.59
N ASP A 39 -33.48 8.85 13.99
CA ASP A 39 -34.73 9.24 13.34
C ASP A 39 -34.41 9.71 11.91
N VAL A 40 -34.27 8.76 10.98
CA VAL A 40 -34.04 8.99 9.54
C VAL A 40 -35.02 10.02 8.97
N GLY A 41 -36.24 10.07 9.50
CA GLY A 41 -37.25 11.07 9.17
C GLY A 41 -36.82 12.51 9.49
N LEU A 42 -36.08 12.77 10.58
CA LEU A 42 -35.59 14.11 10.94
C LEU A 42 -34.43 14.56 10.04
N ILE A 43 -33.52 13.64 9.72
CA ILE A 43 -32.36 13.88 8.84
C ILE A 43 -32.84 14.18 7.41
N VAL A 44 -33.79 13.40 6.91
CA VAL A 44 -34.39 13.60 5.58
C VAL A 44 -35.21 14.90 5.52
N LYS A 45 -35.87 15.30 6.61
CA LYS A 45 -36.63 16.58 6.67
C LYS A 45 -35.72 17.81 6.65
N ARG A 46 -34.44 17.67 7.04
CA ARG A 46 -33.46 18.77 7.10
C ARG A 46 -32.66 18.96 5.82
N HIS A 47 -32.54 17.94 4.96
CA HIS A 47 -31.82 18.04 3.69
C HIS A 47 -32.73 17.79 2.48
N PHE A 48 -33.52 18.80 2.12
CA PHE A 48 -34.18 18.79 0.81
C PHE A 48 -33.10 18.89 -0.28
N ARG A 49 -33.00 17.85 -1.12
CA ARG A 49 -31.95 17.70 -2.15
C ARG A 49 -31.87 18.89 -3.12
N ASN A 50 -32.99 19.58 -3.33
CA ASN A 50 -33.13 20.72 -4.24
C ASN A 50 -33.27 22.08 -3.52
N TYR A 51 -32.95 22.16 -2.23
CA TYR A 51 -33.01 23.40 -1.45
C TYR A 51 -31.60 23.90 -1.14
N ASP A 52 -31.39 25.20 -1.34
CA ASP A 52 -30.15 25.85 -0.91
C ASP A 52 -30.40 26.58 0.42
N PRO A 53 -29.76 26.14 1.53
CA PRO A 53 -29.97 26.74 2.84
C PRO A 53 -29.45 28.17 2.96
N GLN A 54 -28.55 28.63 2.08
CA GLN A 54 -28.03 30.00 2.12
C GLN A 54 -28.92 30.99 1.39
N THR A 55 -29.45 30.60 0.23
CA THR A 55 -30.31 31.47 -0.61
C THR A 55 -31.80 31.28 -0.33
N GLY A 56 -32.17 30.21 0.38
CA GLY A 56 -33.57 29.90 0.72
C GLY A 56 -34.44 29.55 -0.49
N GLN A 57 -33.84 29.35 -1.67
CA GLN A 57 -34.53 29.07 -2.93
C GLN A 57 -34.24 27.65 -3.42
N VAL A 58 -34.97 27.24 -4.45
CA VAL A 58 -34.72 25.99 -5.17
C VAL A 58 -33.37 26.09 -5.87
N ARG A 59 -32.49 25.11 -5.67
CA ARG A 59 -31.19 25.01 -6.37
C ARG A 59 -31.47 25.05 -7.87
N ARG A 60 -31.10 26.15 -8.53
CA ARG A 60 -31.13 26.25 -9.99
C ARG A 60 -29.83 25.63 -10.50
N PHE A 61 -29.91 24.84 -11.57
CA PHE A 61 -28.71 24.40 -12.27
C PHE A 61 -27.99 25.67 -12.74
N GLY A 62 -26.84 25.91 -12.11
CA GLY A 62 -25.95 26.99 -12.48
C GLY A 62 -25.55 26.86 -13.94
N GLY A 63 -25.27 27.97 -14.60
CA GLY A 63 -24.96 27.95 -16.04
C GLY A 63 -23.69 27.15 -16.36
N PRO A 64 -23.21 27.17 -17.61
CA PRO A 64 -21.98 26.47 -18.01
C PRO A 64 -20.74 26.82 -17.16
N LYS A 65 -20.76 27.95 -16.44
CA LYS A 65 -19.72 28.42 -15.52
C LYS A 65 -19.70 27.69 -14.17
N ASP A 66 -20.79 27.02 -13.80
CA ASP A 66 -20.89 26.25 -12.56
C ASP A 66 -20.46 24.79 -12.74
N LEU A 67 -20.20 24.38 -13.99
CA LEU A 67 -19.54 23.12 -14.34
C LEU A 67 -18.02 23.29 -14.15
N LYS A 68 -17.56 23.07 -12.93
CA LYS A 68 -16.14 23.12 -12.54
C LYS A 68 -15.29 21.96 -13.07
N ASP A 69 -15.92 21.00 -13.74
CA ASP A 69 -15.28 19.77 -14.23
C ASP A 69 -15.46 19.70 -15.75
N THR A 70 -14.75 20.58 -16.45
CA THR A 70 -14.70 20.61 -17.92
C THR A 70 -13.30 20.22 -18.39
N VAL A 71 -13.23 19.58 -19.56
CA VAL A 71 -11.94 19.17 -20.17
C VAL A 71 -11.03 20.39 -20.42
N GLU A 72 -11.62 21.53 -20.76
CA GLU A 72 -10.90 22.79 -20.98
C GLU A 72 -10.21 23.27 -19.70
N GLU A 73 -10.87 23.14 -18.55
CA GLU A 73 -10.30 23.49 -17.24
C GLU A 73 -9.23 22.48 -16.79
N ALA A 74 -9.42 21.18 -17.08
CA ALA A 74 -8.45 20.13 -16.77
C ALA A 74 -7.17 20.23 -17.61
N VAL A 75 -7.26 20.69 -18.85
CA VAL A 75 -6.11 20.84 -19.77
C VAL A 75 -5.46 22.21 -19.63
N ARG A 76 -6.13 23.18 -18.99
CA ARG A 76 -5.60 24.53 -18.78
C ARG A 76 -4.26 24.48 -18.04
N GLY A 77 -3.22 25.01 -18.68
CA GLY A 77 -1.87 25.09 -18.10
C GLY A 77 -1.02 23.81 -18.23
N LEU A 78 -1.57 22.69 -18.72
CA LEU A 78 -0.77 21.48 -18.95
C LEU A 78 0.31 21.70 -20.01
N GLN A 79 0.01 22.50 -21.04
CA GLN A 79 0.97 22.86 -22.07
C GLN A 79 2.14 23.68 -21.51
N GLU A 80 1.84 24.67 -20.67
CA GLU A 80 2.85 25.52 -20.03
C GLU A 80 3.74 24.69 -19.08
N GLN A 81 3.14 23.77 -18.32
CA GLN A 81 3.88 22.82 -17.47
C GLN A 81 4.76 21.89 -18.29
N THR A 82 4.27 21.37 -19.42
CA THR A 82 5.06 20.47 -20.29
C THR A 82 6.26 21.19 -20.89
N ILE A 83 6.07 22.43 -21.35
CA ILE A 83 7.16 23.26 -21.88
C ILE A 83 8.18 23.55 -20.77
N ALA A 84 7.72 23.96 -19.58
CA ALA A 84 8.60 24.21 -18.44
C ALA A 84 9.40 22.97 -18.02
N LEU A 85 8.78 21.78 -18.01
CA LEU A 85 9.47 20.52 -17.72
C LEU A 85 10.50 20.14 -18.80
N ASP A 86 10.21 20.42 -20.08
CA ASP A 86 11.17 20.18 -21.16
C ASP A 86 12.36 21.14 -21.07
N ASP A 87 12.11 22.41 -20.75
CA ASP A 87 13.16 23.41 -20.55
C ASP A 87 14.06 23.05 -19.35
N LEU A 88 13.47 22.54 -18.25
CA LEU A 88 14.22 22.03 -17.11
C LEU A 88 15.09 20.82 -17.49
N LYS A 89 14.55 19.85 -18.22
CA LYS A 89 15.30 18.67 -18.70
C LYS A 89 16.41 19.01 -19.68
N ARG A 90 16.27 20.10 -20.44
CA ARG A 90 17.33 20.60 -21.33
C ARG A 90 18.40 21.39 -20.58
N ALA A 91 18.03 22.02 -19.47
CA ALA A 91 18.94 22.74 -18.59
C ALA A 91 19.70 21.79 -17.65
N GLU A 92 19.15 20.62 -17.35
CA GLU A 92 19.87 19.51 -16.73
C GLU A 92 21.11 19.16 -17.56
N GLU A 93 22.26 19.06 -16.88
CA GLU A 93 23.52 18.76 -17.53
C GLU A 93 23.42 17.42 -18.27
N LEU A 94 23.65 17.44 -19.58
CA LEU A 94 23.62 16.24 -20.40
C LEU A 94 24.65 15.25 -19.87
N ASP A 95 24.19 14.08 -19.45
CA ASP A 95 25.06 13.01 -19.00
C ASP A 95 25.94 12.52 -20.18
N LEU A 96 27.17 13.03 -20.20
CA LEU A 96 28.18 12.77 -21.21
C LEU A 96 28.57 11.29 -21.28
N THR A 97 28.34 10.52 -20.20
CA THR A 97 28.68 9.09 -20.16
C THR A 97 27.72 8.24 -21.02
N ASN A 98 26.46 8.65 -21.11
CA ASN A 98 25.44 8.01 -21.94
C ASN A 98 25.55 8.38 -23.43
N ILE A 99 26.07 9.57 -23.73
CA ILE A 99 26.26 10.08 -25.10
C ILE A 99 27.60 9.61 -25.70
N ALA A 100 28.58 9.26 -24.86
CA ALA A 100 29.87 8.75 -25.31
C ALA A 100 29.72 7.45 -26.16
N PRO A 101 30.56 7.28 -27.20
CA PRO A 101 30.55 6.05 -27.98
C PRO A 101 30.90 4.86 -27.09
N LYS A 102 30.00 3.88 -27.05
CA LYS A 102 30.21 2.67 -26.25
C LYS A 102 31.33 1.80 -26.85
N ARG A 103 31.95 0.97 -26.01
CA ARG A 103 32.98 0.00 -26.45
C ARG A 103 32.41 -0.90 -27.55
N ALA A 104 33.22 -1.26 -28.56
CA ALA A 104 32.77 -2.10 -29.67
C ALA A 104 32.09 -3.43 -29.25
N ASN A 105 32.50 -4.01 -28.11
CA ASN A 105 31.95 -5.27 -27.59
C ASN A 105 30.75 -5.09 -26.63
N TRP A 106 30.25 -3.86 -26.44
CA TRP A 106 29.12 -3.56 -25.55
C TRP A 106 27.89 -4.39 -25.91
N ASP A 107 27.59 -4.48 -27.21
CA ASP A 107 26.39 -5.14 -27.68
C ASP A 107 26.50 -6.66 -27.51
N LEU A 108 27.68 -7.20 -27.81
CA LEU A 108 28.00 -8.60 -27.57
C LEU A 108 27.86 -8.95 -26.09
N LYS A 109 28.36 -8.10 -25.18
CA LYS A 109 28.22 -8.32 -23.74
C LYS A 109 26.74 -8.35 -23.33
N ARG A 110 25.95 -7.39 -23.81
CA ARG A 110 24.51 -7.29 -23.51
C ARG A 110 23.73 -8.52 -23.99
N ASP A 111 23.97 -8.94 -25.23
CA ASP A 111 23.28 -10.08 -25.83
C ASP A 111 23.72 -11.42 -25.20
N MET A 112 24.99 -11.55 -24.85
CA MET A 112 25.51 -12.71 -24.13
C MET A 112 24.99 -12.77 -22.70
N GLU A 113 24.91 -11.63 -22.01
CA GLU A 113 24.36 -11.56 -20.64
C GLU A 113 22.93 -12.08 -20.60
N ARG A 114 22.08 -11.66 -21.53
CA ARG A 114 20.68 -12.15 -21.62
C ARG A 114 20.59 -13.67 -21.83
N ARG A 115 21.54 -14.26 -22.57
CA ARG A 115 21.62 -15.71 -22.79
C ARG A 115 22.17 -16.43 -21.56
N LEU A 116 23.20 -15.88 -20.94
CA LEU A 116 23.84 -16.40 -19.73
C LEU A 116 22.88 -16.38 -18.55
N GLN A 117 22.08 -15.34 -18.34
CA GLN A 117 21.11 -15.28 -17.24
C GLN A 117 20.14 -16.47 -17.24
N LYS A 118 19.68 -16.91 -18.42
CA LYS A 118 18.83 -18.10 -18.55
C LYS A 118 19.56 -19.38 -18.14
N LEU A 119 20.84 -19.48 -18.49
CA LEU A 119 21.68 -20.65 -18.21
C LEU A 119 22.13 -20.67 -16.74
N GLN A 120 22.56 -19.53 -16.19
CA GLN A 120 23.03 -19.36 -14.82
C GLN A 120 22.03 -19.87 -13.78
N ARG A 121 20.72 -19.73 -14.02
CA ARG A 121 19.71 -20.31 -13.12
C ARG A 121 19.80 -21.83 -13.08
N ARG A 122 19.89 -22.48 -14.24
CA ARG A 122 19.99 -23.93 -14.37
C ARG A 122 21.33 -24.45 -13.87
N ASP A 123 22.39 -23.67 -14.08
CA ASP A 123 23.72 -24.00 -13.57
C ASP A 123 23.75 -23.95 -12.04
N LYS A 124 23.16 -22.92 -11.42
CA LYS A 124 23.01 -22.85 -9.96
C LYS A 124 22.21 -24.05 -9.43
N GLU A 125 21.09 -24.40 -10.07
CA GLU A 125 20.30 -25.59 -9.74
C GLU A 125 21.13 -26.89 -9.87
N ALA A 126 21.90 -27.05 -10.95
CA ALA A 126 22.77 -28.20 -11.17
C ALA A 126 23.91 -28.28 -10.14
N ILE A 127 24.53 -27.15 -9.80
CA ILE A 127 25.55 -27.05 -8.76
C ILE A 127 24.98 -27.52 -7.42
N LEU A 128 23.78 -27.08 -7.05
CA LEU A 128 23.12 -27.53 -5.82
C LEU A 128 22.86 -29.04 -5.82
N ILE A 129 22.42 -29.61 -6.95
CA ILE A 129 22.21 -31.06 -7.09
C ILE A 129 23.54 -31.81 -6.92
N LEU A 130 24.60 -31.35 -7.57
CA LEU A 130 25.93 -31.97 -7.48
C LEU A 130 26.49 -31.90 -6.06
N ILE A 131 26.33 -30.77 -5.37
CA ILE A 131 26.72 -30.63 -3.96
C ILE A 131 25.95 -31.62 -3.09
N ARG A 132 24.63 -31.73 -3.26
CA ARG A 132 23.81 -32.71 -2.52
C ARG A 132 24.25 -34.15 -2.77
N GLN A 133 24.50 -34.52 -4.03
CA GLN A 133 24.98 -35.85 -4.39
C GLN A 133 26.35 -36.14 -3.78
N ARG A 134 27.27 -35.15 -3.80
CA ARG A 134 28.61 -35.28 -3.22
C ARG A 134 28.55 -35.50 -1.71
N ILE A 135 27.73 -34.72 -0.99
CA ILE A 135 27.53 -34.88 0.45
C ILE A 135 26.95 -36.26 0.77
N GLN A 136 25.94 -36.72 0.02
CA GLN A 136 25.35 -38.04 0.22
C GLN A 136 26.35 -39.18 -0.06
N ALA A 137 27.17 -39.05 -1.11
CA ALA A 137 28.22 -40.02 -1.41
C ALA A 137 29.28 -40.08 -0.31
N GLN A 138 29.70 -38.92 0.22
CA GLN A 138 30.62 -38.84 1.37
C GLN A 138 30.02 -39.46 2.63
N GLN A 139 28.75 -39.17 2.94
CA GLN A 139 28.05 -39.79 4.06
C GLN A 139 27.95 -41.31 3.89
N LYS A 140 27.53 -41.81 2.71
CA LYS A 140 27.44 -43.25 2.46
C LYS A 140 28.79 -43.96 2.55
N ALA A 141 29.86 -43.32 2.07
CA ALA A 141 31.22 -43.83 2.21
C ALA A 141 31.67 -43.86 3.69
N ALA A 142 31.31 -42.85 4.49
CA ALA A 142 31.58 -42.81 5.91
C ALA A 142 30.77 -43.88 6.69
N THR A 143 29.46 -44.00 6.42
CA THR A 143 28.58 -44.98 7.07
C THR A 143 28.90 -46.42 6.68
N GLY A 144 29.46 -46.66 5.48
CA GLY A 144 29.94 -47.97 5.05
C GLY A 144 31.27 -48.40 5.66
N SER A 145 31.99 -47.52 6.37
CA SER A 145 33.36 -47.78 6.82
C SER A 145 33.58 -47.79 8.33
N SER A 146 32.65 -47.36 9.19
CA SER A 146 32.80 -47.61 10.64
C SER A 146 31.54 -47.33 11.44
N THR A 147 31.25 -48.30 12.31
CA THR A 147 30.27 -48.31 13.39
C THR A 147 30.47 -47.17 14.41
N SER A 148 29.39 -46.41 14.61
CA SER A 148 28.94 -45.75 15.85
C SER A 148 29.81 -44.71 16.59
N SER A 149 31.12 -44.56 16.35
CA SER A 149 31.94 -43.61 17.12
C SER A 149 32.05 -42.21 16.49
N VAL A 150 32.06 -42.10 15.16
CA VAL A 150 32.28 -40.81 14.44
C VAL A 150 31.02 -39.92 14.40
N GLN A 151 29.85 -40.48 14.70
CA GLN A 151 28.56 -39.77 14.58
C GLN A 151 28.34 -38.73 15.69
N ALA A 152 28.97 -38.91 16.86
CA ALA A 152 28.90 -37.95 17.96
C ALA A 152 29.76 -36.70 17.71
N ASP A 153 30.98 -36.87 17.17
CA ASP A 153 31.91 -35.76 16.96
C ASP A 153 31.50 -34.87 15.77
N LEU A 154 30.88 -35.42 14.73
CA LEU A 154 30.41 -34.63 13.59
C LEU A 154 29.19 -33.75 13.92
N THR A 155 28.29 -34.21 14.79
CA THR A 155 27.08 -33.43 15.12
C THR A 155 27.40 -32.17 15.92
N ALA A 156 28.40 -32.24 16.81
CA ALA A 156 28.91 -31.07 17.53
C ALA A 156 29.60 -30.06 16.58
N ALA A 157 30.43 -30.53 15.65
CA ALA A 157 31.11 -29.65 14.69
C ALA A 157 30.15 -28.99 13.68
N THR A 158 29.08 -29.70 13.28
CA THR A 158 28.05 -29.12 12.39
C THR A 158 27.17 -28.09 13.07
N ALA A 159 26.97 -28.19 14.39
CA ALA A 159 26.20 -27.21 15.15
C ALA A 159 26.96 -25.88 15.28
N GLU A 160 28.28 -25.92 15.48
CA GLU A 160 29.09 -24.70 15.52
C GLU A 160 29.23 -24.02 14.15
N MET A 161 29.44 -24.78 13.06
CA MET A 161 29.47 -24.17 11.72
C MET A 161 28.12 -23.57 11.30
N ALA A 162 27.00 -24.17 11.71
CA ALA A 162 25.67 -23.63 11.41
C ALA A 162 25.42 -22.30 12.13
N ALA A 163 25.89 -22.13 13.36
CA ALA A 163 25.75 -20.89 14.12
C ALA A 163 26.59 -19.75 13.51
N THR A 164 27.81 -20.04 13.05
CA THR A 164 28.67 -19.03 12.42
C THR A 164 28.17 -18.63 11.02
N ALA A 165 27.64 -19.58 10.24
CA ALA A 165 27.09 -19.30 8.92
C ALA A 165 25.79 -18.47 8.96
N THR A 166 24.97 -18.58 10.02
CA THR A 166 23.79 -17.72 10.17
C THR A 166 24.16 -16.29 10.58
N ALA A 167 25.26 -16.11 11.32
CA ALA A 167 25.73 -14.79 11.73
C ALA A 167 26.33 -13.97 10.57
N ASP A 168 27.02 -14.61 9.62
CA ASP A 168 27.59 -13.94 8.44
C ASP A 168 26.53 -13.57 7.39
N VAL A 169 25.38 -14.25 7.35
CA VAL A 169 24.29 -13.93 6.41
C VAL A 169 23.49 -12.70 6.87
N ASP A 170 23.29 -12.51 8.17
CA ASP A 170 22.62 -11.32 8.72
C ASP A 170 23.49 -10.04 8.61
N ALA A 171 24.82 -10.16 8.52
CA ALA A 171 25.72 -9.02 8.36
C ALA A 171 25.78 -8.48 6.92
N ALA A 172 25.46 -9.31 5.91
CA ALA A 172 25.54 -8.94 4.50
C ALA A 172 24.28 -8.20 3.98
N ASP A 173 23.15 -8.27 4.69
CA ASP A 173 21.88 -7.62 4.31
C ASP A 173 21.80 -6.15 4.79
N LEU A 174 22.82 -5.66 5.50
CA LEU A 174 22.87 -4.29 6.06
C LEU A 174 23.88 -3.36 5.34
N SER A 175 24.53 -3.80 4.26
CA SER A 175 25.56 -3.01 3.56
C SER A 175 25.24 -2.63 2.11
N ASP A 176 24.00 -2.84 1.64
CA ASP A 176 23.57 -2.48 0.27
C ASP A 176 22.59 -1.30 0.27
N SER A 177 22.85 -0.32 1.15
CA SER A 177 22.03 0.88 1.34
C SER A 177 22.91 2.09 1.59
N ASP A 178 23.75 2.46 0.63
CA ASP A 178 24.23 3.84 0.40
C ASP A 178 25.27 3.83 -0.72
N ASP A 179 24.87 4.26 -1.92
CA ASP A 179 25.57 5.27 -2.72
C ASP A 179 24.80 5.47 -4.05
N GLU A 180 24.12 6.62 -4.15
CA GLU A 180 23.63 7.23 -5.39
C GLU A 180 24.77 7.78 -6.24
#